data_AF-A0A142V845-F1
#
_entry.id   AF-A0A142V845-F1
#
_cell.length_a   1.000
_cell.length_b   1.000
_cell.length_c   1.000
_cell.angle_alpha   90.00
_cell.angle_beta   90.00
_cell.angle_gamma   90.00
#
_symmetry.space_group_name_H-M   'P 1'
#
loop_
_entity.id
_entity.type
_entity.pdbx_description
1 polymer ?
#
loop_
_entity_poly.entity_id
_entity_poly.type
_entity_poly.pdbx_seq_one_letter_code
_entity_poly.pdbx_strand_id
1 'polypeptide(L)'
;MKIQENVISKSQLLPKNGDEIDYKLRLEAHLINLLRKKQLTFQEIVCQGNGAYPSDILQALKNLVQNNKLELHNRRYRTSGDKPSKKSNLELKNSPIITEKQLVLKPLNVNSVFGDPHPADYDWRYTSKSRDELTIRLGPFIEANCDIALLGAPTLFLSLYRLGVHMTLFDNSVSVLNDLKAEGIENGLIHHNMFDPLTEFEAKFDVVVSDPPWYVPFYKAFILRSSELLKNQGLLLISVPQWLTRPSAVKDRMEIIKFATDAGFDLVESAPGILSYQTPKFEQIDLAMQGIHCGNWRQGDLFVFRKINKSRASLKVSPPKDEPTWDEYRFGLLKIKLRHRTNHDSGELKIVPVSSGGIFLGTVSRRSPLRRLIDLWTSDNIAYSITRLDIVKIAMDRLIDGDSPKAIVDRQASQLSIREHNILLKLLNNITIPYEEDEFEQVRKSKKIAKEHQGNQDVPYINKLIKENILPSISNDYWRERLGKFLLNGSNPNAIHLAIFVEPYLKFILEGKKTVESRFSSNRCAPYQKVQVGDILLLKRSSGPIVGLCEVSSVWFYKLDPESWENIKNEFAKDLCVQDPSFWESRKHALYATLMRIQNVLSIAPTNISKYDRRGWVLLTANKYDSQIEFYDR
;
A
#
# COMPACT_ATOMS: atom_id res chain seq x y z
N MET A 1 21.36 39.32 -28.08
CA MET A 1 22.60 38.52 -27.97
C MET A 1 22.19 37.05 -28.09
N LYS A 2 22.77 36.32 -29.04
CA LYS A 2 22.23 35.07 -29.64
C LYS A 2 22.03 33.94 -28.63
N ILE A 3 20.88 33.28 -28.72
CA ILE A 3 20.55 32.00 -28.08
C ILE A 3 21.37 30.92 -28.80
N GLN A 4 22.31 30.28 -28.10
CA GLN A 4 23.03 29.11 -28.60
C GLN A 4 22.28 27.83 -28.23
N GLU A 5 21.80 27.15 -29.26
CA GLU A 5 21.41 25.75 -29.24
C GLU A 5 22.63 24.89 -28.86
N ASN A 6 22.66 24.37 -27.63
CA ASN A 6 23.54 23.26 -27.30
C ASN A 6 22.81 21.95 -27.58
N VAL A 7 23.05 21.44 -28.77
CA VAL A 7 22.82 20.05 -29.17
C VAL A 7 23.66 19.16 -28.24
N ILE A 8 23.01 18.60 -27.21
CA ILE A 8 23.59 17.54 -26.39
C ILE A 8 23.81 16.34 -27.32
N SER A 9 25.06 15.92 -27.45
CA SER A 9 25.46 14.80 -28.28
C SER A 9 24.70 13.53 -27.88
N LYS A 10 24.14 12.84 -28.87
CA LYS A 10 23.40 11.57 -28.73
C LYS A 10 24.26 10.38 -28.25
N SER A 11 25.46 10.61 -27.70
CA SER A 11 26.39 9.54 -27.30
C SER A 11 26.54 9.34 -25.78
N GLN A 12 25.80 10.06 -24.92
CA GLN A 12 25.90 9.92 -23.45
C GLN A 12 24.62 9.44 -22.73
N LEU A 13 23.62 8.94 -23.46
CA LEU A 13 22.36 8.43 -22.89
C LEU A 13 21.92 7.10 -23.53
N LEU A 14 22.83 6.13 -23.58
CA LEU A 14 22.46 4.73 -23.79
C LEU A 14 22.60 3.97 -22.47
N PRO A 15 21.58 3.21 -22.01
CA PRO A 15 21.80 2.19 -21.00
C PRO A 15 22.89 1.23 -21.51
N LYS A 16 23.66 0.62 -20.60
CA LYS A 16 24.52 -0.52 -20.94
C LYS A 16 23.61 -1.69 -21.36
N ASN A 17 23.19 -1.73 -22.63
CA ASN A 17 22.17 -2.64 -23.17
C ASN A 17 22.40 -4.13 -22.85
N GLY A 18 23.66 -4.56 -22.63
CA GLY A 18 24.00 -5.94 -22.30
C GLY A 18 23.41 -6.43 -20.96
N ASP A 19 23.48 -5.62 -19.89
CA ASP A 19 23.04 -6.06 -18.55
C ASP A 19 21.52 -6.18 -18.44
N GLU A 20 20.78 -5.32 -19.17
CA GLU A 20 19.31 -5.38 -19.20
C GLU A 20 18.80 -6.54 -20.03
N ILE A 21 19.44 -6.84 -21.16
CA ILE A 21 19.10 -8.01 -22.00
C ILE A 21 19.35 -9.29 -21.20
N ASP A 22 20.53 -9.41 -20.60
CA ASP A 22 20.92 -10.55 -19.79
C ASP A 22 19.99 -10.72 -18.57
N TYR A 23 19.58 -9.63 -17.92
CA TYR A 23 18.55 -9.66 -16.87
C TYR A 23 17.21 -10.23 -17.33
N LYS A 24 16.68 -9.74 -18.47
CA LYS A 24 15.41 -10.22 -19.01
C LYS A 24 15.47 -11.71 -19.35
N LEU A 25 16.55 -12.16 -19.98
CA LEU A 25 16.77 -13.57 -20.31
C LEU A 25 16.84 -14.44 -19.05
N ARG A 26 17.57 -14.00 -18.02
CA ARG A 26 17.62 -14.71 -16.73
C ARG A 26 16.26 -14.79 -16.06
N LEU A 27 15.49 -13.70 -16.05
CA LEU A 27 14.16 -13.67 -15.47
C LEU A 27 13.21 -14.63 -16.22
N GLU A 28 13.18 -14.57 -17.55
CA GLU A 28 12.36 -15.47 -18.35
C GLU A 28 12.73 -16.94 -18.15
N ALA A 29 14.03 -17.27 -18.13
CA ALA A 29 14.51 -18.62 -17.85
C ALA A 29 14.10 -19.10 -16.44
N HIS A 30 14.20 -18.23 -15.43
CA HIS A 30 13.73 -18.52 -14.07
C HIS A 30 12.23 -18.81 -14.04
N LEU A 31 11.42 -17.98 -14.71
CA LEU A 31 9.96 -18.17 -14.75
C LEU A 31 9.54 -19.46 -15.45
N ILE A 32 10.19 -19.82 -16.57
CA ILE A 32 9.95 -21.10 -17.25
C ILE A 32 10.27 -22.27 -16.31
N ASN A 33 11.42 -22.22 -15.63
CA ASN A 33 11.81 -23.28 -14.70
C ASN A 33 10.88 -23.36 -13.48
N LEU A 34 10.47 -22.22 -12.94
CA LEU A 34 9.53 -22.11 -11.82
C LEU A 34 8.16 -22.76 -12.15
N LEU A 35 7.69 -22.56 -13.38
CA LEU A 35 6.40 -23.06 -13.86
C LEU A 35 6.46 -24.48 -14.44
N ARG A 36 7.65 -25.08 -14.54
CA ARG A 36 7.82 -26.44 -15.07
C ARG A 36 7.04 -27.43 -14.21
N LYS A 37 6.04 -28.09 -14.81
CA LYS A 37 5.12 -29.03 -14.12
C LYS A 37 4.33 -28.40 -12.95
N LYS A 38 4.19 -27.07 -12.89
CA LYS A 38 3.38 -26.35 -11.88
C LYS A 38 2.41 -25.40 -12.58
N GLN A 39 1.33 -25.04 -11.88
CA GLN A 39 0.39 -24.03 -12.35
C GLN A 39 0.17 -22.97 -11.26
N LEU A 40 0.75 -21.78 -11.44
CA LEU A 40 0.81 -20.75 -10.41
C LEU A 40 0.03 -19.49 -10.83
N THR A 41 -0.63 -18.85 -9.88
CA THR A 41 -1.18 -17.51 -10.02
C THR A 41 -0.06 -16.47 -10.12
N PHE A 42 -0.37 -15.27 -10.60
CA PHE A 42 0.58 -14.16 -10.63
C PHE A 42 1.20 -13.87 -9.25
N GLN A 43 0.41 -13.89 -8.18
CA GLN A 43 0.89 -13.63 -6.82
C GLN A 43 1.86 -14.71 -6.33
N GLU A 44 1.55 -16.00 -6.58
CA GLU A 44 2.44 -17.11 -6.24
C GLU A 44 3.78 -17.04 -7.00
N ILE A 45 3.75 -16.54 -8.24
CA ILE A 45 4.96 -16.31 -9.06
C ILE A 45 5.78 -15.15 -8.49
N VAL A 46 5.14 -14.04 -8.13
CA VAL A 46 5.81 -12.89 -7.52
C VAL A 46 6.54 -13.30 -6.23
N CYS A 47 5.87 -14.06 -5.34
CA CYS A 47 6.48 -14.56 -4.11
C CYS A 47 7.65 -15.54 -4.33
N GLN A 48 7.80 -16.10 -5.54
CA GLN A 48 8.88 -17.01 -5.93
C GLN A 48 9.75 -16.39 -7.04
N GLY A 49 9.63 -15.09 -7.27
CA GLY A 49 10.31 -14.35 -8.33
C GLY A 49 11.76 -14.00 -8.01
N ASN A 50 12.30 -14.50 -6.89
CA ASN A 50 13.65 -14.19 -6.39
C ASN A 50 13.95 -12.67 -6.38
N GLY A 51 13.00 -11.89 -5.87
CA GLY A 51 13.08 -10.45 -5.70
C GLY A 51 12.78 -9.63 -6.94
N ALA A 52 12.50 -10.26 -8.09
CA ALA A 52 12.12 -9.53 -9.31
C ALA A 52 10.91 -8.63 -9.08
N TYR A 53 10.99 -7.39 -9.59
CA TYR A 53 9.93 -6.41 -9.41
C TYR A 53 8.64 -6.90 -10.10
N PRO A 54 7.44 -6.71 -9.51
CA PRO A 54 6.22 -7.28 -10.06
C PRO A 54 5.90 -6.87 -11.50
N SER A 55 6.26 -5.64 -11.90
CA SER A 55 6.09 -5.17 -13.29
C SER A 55 6.99 -5.91 -14.27
N ASP A 56 8.23 -6.23 -13.88
CA ASP A 56 9.17 -6.99 -14.70
C ASP A 56 8.68 -8.43 -14.88
N ILE A 57 8.17 -9.05 -13.80
CA ILE A 57 7.52 -10.36 -13.86
C ILE A 57 6.33 -10.32 -14.81
N LEU A 58 5.44 -9.33 -14.67
CA LEU A 58 4.26 -9.21 -15.53
C LEU A 58 4.64 -9.06 -17.01
N GLN A 59 5.66 -8.26 -17.31
CA GLN A 59 6.15 -8.06 -18.68
C GLN A 59 6.77 -9.36 -19.24
N ALA A 60 7.61 -10.03 -18.46
CA ALA A 60 8.21 -11.31 -18.85
C ALA A 60 7.16 -12.39 -19.10
N LEU A 61 6.13 -12.49 -18.24
CA LEU A 61 5.02 -13.42 -18.44
C LEU A 61 4.24 -13.11 -19.72
N LYS A 62 3.98 -11.83 -20.03
CA LYS A 62 3.33 -11.43 -21.30
C LYS A 62 4.16 -11.84 -22.51
N ASN A 63 5.46 -11.58 -22.48
CA ASN A 63 6.37 -11.97 -23.56
C ASN A 63 6.40 -13.50 -23.76
N LEU A 64 6.50 -14.27 -22.68
CA LEU A 64 6.54 -15.73 -22.73
C LEU A 64 5.22 -16.35 -23.23
N VAL A 65 4.08 -15.74 -22.91
CA VAL A 65 2.77 -16.16 -23.46
C VAL A 65 2.68 -15.82 -24.95
N GLN A 66 3.10 -14.62 -25.36
CA GLN A 66 3.12 -14.23 -26.78
C GLN A 66 4.04 -15.14 -27.62
N ASN A 67 5.12 -15.64 -27.02
CA ASN A 67 6.08 -16.53 -27.66
C ASN A 67 5.75 -18.03 -27.51
N ASN A 68 4.54 -18.38 -27.08
CA ASN A 68 4.07 -19.77 -26.90
C ASN A 68 4.98 -20.64 -26.00
N LYS A 69 5.67 -20.02 -25.03
CA LYS A 69 6.46 -20.73 -24.01
C LYS A 69 5.64 -21.02 -22.75
N LEU A 70 4.69 -20.15 -22.44
CA LEU A 70 3.74 -20.29 -21.34
C LEU A 70 2.30 -20.14 -21.85
N GLU A 71 1.36 -20.67 -21.09
CA GLU A 71 -0.07 -20.48 -21.28
C GLU A 71 -0.69 -19.89 -20.02
N LEU A 72 -1.68 -19.01 -20.19
CA LEU A 72 -2.52 -18.47 -19.11
C LEU A 72 -3.90 -19.12 -19.17
N HIS A 73 -4.25 -19.92 -18.17
CA HIS A 73 -5.55 -20.58 -18.06
C HIS A 73 -6.12 -20.39 -16.64
N ASN A 74 -7.37 -19.94 -16.53
CA ASN A 74 -8.05 -19.66 -15.26
C ASN A 74 -7.20 -18.82 -14.29
N ARG A 75 -6.61 -17.72 -14.79
CA ARG A 75 -5.74 -16.80 -14.02
C ARG A 75 -4.46 -17.44 -13.46
N ARG A 76 -4.05 -18.60 -13.98
CA ARG A 76 -2.79 -19.25 -13.61
C ARG A 76 -1.94 -19.53 -14.84
N TYR A 77 -0.63 -19.34 -14.69
CA TYR A 77 0.37 -19.59 -15.72
C TYR A 77 0.89 -21.03 -15.63
N ARG A 78 1.22 -21.63 -16.77
CA ARG A 78 1.87 -22.95 -16.89
C ARG A 78 2.76 -23.00 -18.13
N THR A 79 3.66 -23.97 -18.19
CA THR A 79 4.45 -24.28 -19.41
C THR A 79 3.58 -24.82 -20.54
N SER A 80 3.81 -24.36 -21.77
CA SER A 80 3.09 -24.83 -22.95
C SER A 80 3.42 -26.30 -23.25
N GLY A 81 2.40 -27.11 -23.54
CA GLY A 81 2.56 -28.54 -23.88
C GLY A 81 2.72 -29.51 -22.69
N ASP A 82 2.91 -29.01 -21.46
CA ASP A 82 2.92 -29.87 -20.27
C ASP A 82 1.48 -30.21 -19.82
N LYS A 83 1.17 -31.50 -19.73
CA LYS A 83 -0.05 -31.96 -19.04
C LYS A 83 0.12 -31.75 -17.54
N PRO A 84 -0.88 -31.20 -16.82
CA PRO A 84 -0.78 -31.03 -15.38
C PRO A 84 -0.50 -32.39 -14.72
N SER A 85 0.52 -32.47 -13.87
CA SER A 85 0.74 -33.67 -13.07
C SER A 85 -0.47 -33.86 -12.15
N LYS A 86 -1.04 -35.08 -12.11
CA LYS A 86 -2.11 -35.46 -11.17
C LYS A 86 -1.68 -35.45 -9.69
N LYS A 87 -0.48 -34.93 -9.39
CA LYS A 87 0.06 -34.75 -8.04
C LYS A 87 0.74 -33.39 -7.95
N SER A 88 -0.01 -32.40 -7.47
CA SER A 88 0.55 -31.31 -6.67
C SER A 88 -0.55 -30.58 -5.89
N ASN A 89 -1.20 -31.28 -4.96
CA ASN A 89 -1.40 -30.66 -3.65
C ASN A 89 -0.03 -30.65 -2.98
N LEU A 90 0.88 -29.79 -3.47
CA LEU A 90 1.95 -29.32 -2.61
C LEU A 90 1.25 -28.29 -1.73
N GLU A 91 0.74 -28.77 -0.61
CA GLU A 91 0.75 -27.98 0.62
C GLU A 91 2.10 -27.27 0.69
N LEU A 92 2.08 -26.00 1.11
CA LEU A 92 3.28 -25.28 1.49
C LEU A 92 4.03 -26.16 2.50
N LYS A 93 5.00 -26.96 2.01
CA LYS A 93 5.97 -27.59 2.90
C LYS A 93 6.75 -26.44 3.49
N ASN A 94 6.43 -26.17 4.75
CA ASN A 94 7.25 -25.42 5.66
C ASN A 94 8.72 -25.72 5.36
N SER A 95 9.50 -24.65 5.23
CA SER A 95 10.94 -24.66 5.48
C SER A 95 11.25 -25.55 6.69
N PRO A 96 12.42 -26.21 6.72
CA PRO A 96 12.72 -27.26 7.71
C PRO A 96 12.30 -26.81 9.10
N ILE A 97 11.35 -27.54 9.69
CA ILE A 97 11.05 -27.45 11.11
C ILE A 97 12.31 -27.96 11.80
N ILE A 98 13.21 -27.04 12.10
CA ILE A 98 14.12 -27.19 13.23
C ILE A 98 13.17 -27.41 14.41
N THR A 99 13.41 -28.46 15.16
CA THR A 99 12.68 -28.81 16.39
C THR A 99 12.91 -27.69 17.42
N GLU A 100 12.17 -26.60 17.27
CA GLU A 100 12.19 -25.43 18.14
C GLU A 100 11.28 -25.72 19.33
N LYS A 101 11.86 -25.63 20.54
CA LYS A 101 11.09 -25.24 21.72
C LYS A 101 10.50 -23.85 21.42
N GLN A 102 9.27 -23.80 20.92
CA GLN A 102 8.61 -22.56 20.52
C GLN A 102 8.38 -21.65 21.74
N LEU A 103 9.11 -20.55 21.79
CA LEU A 103 8.60 -19.30 22.37
C LEU A 103 7.45 -18.84 21.48
N VAL A 104 6.21 -19.06 21.94
CA VAL A 104 5.01 -18.57 21.24
C VAL A 104 4.95 -17.05 21.40
N LEU A 105 5.55 -16.32 20.46
CA LEU A 105 5.47 -14.86 20.39
C LEU A 105 4.10 -14.46 19.82
N LYS A 106 3.29 -13.74 20.62
CA LYS A 106 2.05 -13.12 20.13
C LYS A 106 2.40 -12.08 19.04
N PRO A 107 1.62 -11.95 17.95
CA PRO A 107 1.90 -10.97 16.91
C PRO A 107 1.78 -9.54 17.48
N LEU A 108 2.91 -8.86 17.61
CA LEU A 108 2.99 -7.47 18.06
C LEU A 108 2.72 -6.53 16.87
N ASN A 109 1.74 -5.63 17.02
CA ASN A 109 1.54 -4.54 16.06
C ASN A 109 2.58 -3.44 16.33
N VAL A 110 3.68 -3.51 15.57
CA VAL A 110 4.84 -2.61 15.65
C VAL A 110 4.64 -1.37 14.77
N ASN A 111 3.73 -1.43 13.79
CA ASN A 111 3.58 -0.41 12.77
C ASN A 111 2.82 0.84 13.23
N SER A 112 1.99 0.72 14.27
CA SER A 112 1.19 1.85 14.78
C SER A 112 2.02 2.95 15.43
N VAL A 113 3.28 2.66 15.77
CA VAL A 113 4.19 3.59 16.45
C VAL A 113 4.84 4.57 15.48
N PHE A 114 5.26 4.06 14.32
CA PHE A 114 6.07 4.82 13.39
C PHE A 114 5.20 5.60 12.42
N GLY A 115 5.62 6.81 12.05
CA GLY A 115 5.06 7.51 10.90
C GLY A 115 5.17 6.69 9.61
N ASP A 116 4.52 7.13 8.54
CA ASP A 116 4.52 6.39 7.27
C ASP A 116 5.96 6.22 6.73
N PRO A 117 6.27 5.07 6.11
CA PRO A 117 7.53 4.90 5.42
C PRO A 117 7.66 5.90 4.26
N HIS A 118 8.86 6.43 4.05
CA HIS A 118 9.11 7.44 3.01
C HIS A 118 10.14 6.98 1.96
N PRO A 119 9.88 7.14 0.64
CA PRO A 119 10.80 6.70 -0.41
C PRO A 119 12.18 7.37 -0.41
N ALA A 120 12.27 8.60 0.11
CA ALA A 120 13.50 9.37 0.23
C ALA A 120 14.43 8.82 1.32
N ASP A 121 13.87 8.17 2.35
CA ASP A 121 14.62 7.63 3.48
C ASP A 121 15.02 6.16 3.27
N TYR A 122 14.60 5.57 2.14
CA TYR A 122 14.76 4.14 1.87
C TYR A 122 14.06 3.25 2.92
N ASP A 123 12.96 3.72 3.50
CA ASP A 123 12.23 3.05 4.59
C ASP A 123 11.32 1.94 4.04
N TRP A 124 11.83 0.71 4.01
CA TRP A 124 11.06 -0.52 3.82
C TRP A 124 11.19 -1.36 5.08
N ARG A 125 10.06 -1.68 5.71
CA ARG A 125 10.05 -2.32 7.04
C ARG A 125 9.90 -3.82 6.95
N TYR A 126 10.55 -4.55 7.86
CA TYR A 126 10.37 -6.00 7.99
C TYR A 126 8.90 -6.37 8.24
N THR A 127 8.47 -7.48 7.66
CA THR A 127 7.22 -8.13 8.11
C THR A 127 7.41 -8.75 9.50
N SER A 128 6.32 -9.15 10.16
CA SER A 128 6.41 -9.90 11.42
C SER A 128 7.25 -11.17 11.26
N LYS A 129 7.03 -11.93 10.18
CA LYS A 129 7.78 -13.15 9.87
C LYS A 129 9.30 -12.92 9.90
N SER A 130 9.77 -11.82 9.32
CA SER A 130 11.21 -11.53 9.28
C SER A 130 11.75 -11.03 10.60
N ARG A 131 10.95 -10.32 11.40
CA ARG A 131 11.33 -9.97 12.77
C ARG A 131 11.42 -11.21 13.65
N ASP A 132 10.49 -12.15 13.52
CA ASP A 132 10.48 -13.41 14.26
C ASP A 132 11.72 -14.24 13.91
N GLU A 133 12.01 -14.41 12.61
CA GLU A 133 13.22 -15.10 12.13
C GLU A 133 14.51 -14.47 12.68
N LEU A 134 14.64 -13.14 12.60
CA LEU A 134 15.82 -12.45 13.13
C LEU A 134 15.92 -12.58 14.65
N THR A 135 14.79 -12.57 15.36
CA THR A 135 14.75 -12.80 16.81
C THR A 135 15.23 -14.20 17.16
N ILE A 136 14.79 -15.24 16.42
CA ILE A 136 15.26 -16.62 16.61
C ILE A 136 16.78 -16.72 16.40
N ARG A 137 17.29 -16.11 15.33
CA ARG A 137 18.74 -16.11 15.05
C ARG A 137 19.57 -15.35 16.09
N LEU A 138 18.98 -14.34 16.72
CA LEU A 138 19.59 -13.61 17.83
C LEU A 138 19.45 -14.34 19.17
N GLY A 139 18.59 -15.36 19.28
CA GLY A 139 18.32 -16.10 20.51
C GLY A 139 19.56 -16.47 21.33
N PRO A 140 20.59 -17.12 20.74
CA PRO A 140 21.81 -17.46 21.48
C PRO A 140 22.57 -16.25 22.06
N PHE A 141 22.53 -15.10 21.38
CA PHE A 141 23.16 -13.86 21.84
C PHE A 141 22.33 -13.19 22.95
N ILE A 142 21.00 -13.25 22.84
CA ILE A 142 20.08 -12.75 23.86
C ILE A 142 20.21 -13.58 25.14
N GLU A 143 20.21 -14.91 25.03
CA GLU A 143 20.38 -15.84 26.16
C GLU A 143 21.73 -15.66 26.87
N ALA A 144 22.78 -15.36 26.11
CA ALA A 144 24.11 -15.08 26.64
C ALA A 144 24.29 -13.62 27.13
N ASN A 145 23.25 -12.78 27.04
CA ASN A 145 23.28 -11.36 27.39
C ASN A 145 24.42 -10.59 26.69
N CYS A 146 24.62 -10.88 25.40
CA CYS A 146 25.61 -10.23 24.55
C CYS A 146 25.23 -8.80 24.16
N ASP A 147 26.21 -8.00 23.75
CA ASP A 147 26.01 -6.65 23.24
C ASP A 147 25.50 -6.68 21.79
N ILE A 148 24.25 -6.24 21.57
CA ILE A 148 23.58 -6.25 20.25
C ILE A 148 23.46 -4.83 19.69
N ALA A 149 23.92 -4.63 18.45
CA ALA A 149 23.72 -3.40 17.68
C ALA A 149 22.81 -3.63 16.47
N LEU A 150 21.92 -2.66 16.21
CA LEU A 150 21.03 -2.65 15.06
C LEU A 150 21.31 -1.40 14.22
N LEU A 151 21.64 -1.57 12.94
CA LEU A 151 21.88 -0.47 12.00
C LEU A 151 20.70 -0.39 11.02
N GLY A 152 19.92 0.69 11.07
CA GLY A 152 18.79 0.93 10.17
C GLY A 152 17.63 -0.08 10.29
N ALA A 153 17.47 -0.73 11.44
CA ALA A 153 16.44 -1.76 11.67
C ALA A 153 15.46 -1.40 12.81
N PRO A 154 14.75 -0.25 12.74
CA PRO A 154 13.98 0.28 13.86
C PRO A 154 12.78 -0.60 14.25
N THR A 155 12.15 -1.28 13.29
CA THR A 155 11.03 -2.17 13.59
C THR A 155 11.47 -3.44 14.31
N LEU A 156 12.68 -3.95 14.05
CA LEU A 156 13.26 -5.05 14.81
C LEU A 156 13.63 -4.59 16.23
N PHE A 157 14.21 -3.39 16.36
CA PHE A 157 14.52 -2.80 17.66
C PHE A 157 13.27 -2.76 18.55
N LEU A 158 12.15 -2.21 18.07
CA LEU A 158 10.92 -2.14 18.85
C LEU A 158 10.37 -3.52 19.23
N SER A 159 10.47 -4.50 18.32
CA SER A 159 10.09 -5.89 18.62
C SER A 159 10.92 -6.49 19.75
N LEU A 160 12.24 -6.34 19.71
CA LEU A 160 13.16 -6.88 20.72
C LEU A 160 13.07 -6.11 22.05
N TYR A 161 12.90 -4.79 22.01
CA TYR A 161 12.68 -3.96 23.19
C TYR A 161 11.43 -4.38 23.97
N ARG A 162 10.33 -4.67 23.28
CA ARG A 162 9.10 -5.20 23.90
C ARG A 162 9.26 -6.60 24.49
N LEU A 163 10.33 -7.32 24.15
CA LEU A 163 10.72 -8.58 24.76
C LEU A 163 11.73 -8.41 25.91
N GLY A 164 12.08 -7.17 26.27
CA GLY A 164 13.04 -6.87 27.35
C GLY A 164 14.50 -7.09 26.97
N VAL A 165 14.82 -7.21 25.68
CA VAL A 165 16.20 -7.35 25.20
C VAL A 165 16.92 -6.00 25.35
N HIS A 166 18.19 -6.01 25.72
CA HIS A 166 19.05 -4.81 25.68
C HIS A 166 19.78 -4.74 24.34
N MET A 167 19.63 -3.63 23.61
CA MET A 167 20.31 -3.41 22.35
C MET A 167 20.49 -1.91 22.07
N THR A 168 21.34 -1.57 21.10
CA THR A 168 21.55 -0.20 20.62
C THR A 168 21.13 -0.09 19.15
N LEU A 169 20.21 0.82 18.84
CA LEU A 169 19.82 1.20 17.49
C LEU A 169 20.61 2.42 17.03
N PHE A 170 21.21 2.31 15.85
CA PHE A 170 21.79 3.41 15.10
C PHE A 170 20.93 3.66 13.86
N ASP A 171 20.35 4.84 13.75
CA ASP A 171 19.48 5.20 12.64
C ASP A 171 19.71 6.65 12.21
N ASN A 172 19.58 6.93 10.92
CA ASN A 172 19.75 8.27 10.36
C ASN A 172 18.43 9.08 10.41
N SER A 173 17.29 8.43 10.63
CA SER A 173 16.00 9.10 10.68
C SER A 173 15.70 9.64 12.08
N VAL A 174 15.86 10.95 12.27
CA VAL A 174 15.48 11.64 13.51
C VAL A 174 13.99 11.41 13.83
N SER A 175 13.09 11.40 12.84
CA SER A 175 11.66 11.12 13.08
C SER A 175 11.42 9.72 13.62
N VAL A 176 12.12 8.70 13.13
CA VAL A 176 11.98 7.33 13.63
C VAL A 176 12.46 7.23 15.07
N LEU A 177 13.57 7.89 15.40
CA LEU A 177 14.09 7.91 16.78
C LEU A 177 13.14 8.67 17.72
N ASN A 178 12.52 9.76 17.25
CA ASN A 178 11.51 10.48 18.02
C ASN A 178 10.24 9.65 18.24
N ASP A 179 9.81 8.85 17.27
CA ASP A 179 8.69 7.90 17.43
C ASP A 179 8.99 6.89 18.55
N LEU A 180 10.20 6.34 18.57
CA LEU A 180 10.63 5.41 19.61
C LEU A 180 10.70 6.08 20.99
N LYS A 181 11.19 7.32 21.07
CA LYS A 181 11.20 8.09 22.32
C LYS A 181 9.78 8.38 22.83
N ALA A 182 8.84 8.66 21.94
CA ALA A 182 7.44 8.88 22.29
C ALA A 182 6.77 7.63 22.90
N GLU A 183 7.27 6.43 22.59
CA GLU A 183 6.86 5.17 23.24
C GLU A 183 7.53 4.95 24.62
N GLY A 184 8.27 5.94 25.14
CA GLY A 184 8.95 5.86 26.43
C GLY A 184 10.33 5.18 26.38
N ILE A 185 10.92 5.04 25.19
CA ILE A 185 12.26 4.44 25.05
C ILE A 185 13.33 5.51 25.29
N GLU A 186 13.99 5.43 26.43
CA GLU A 186 14.97 6.44 26.85
C GLU A 186 16.41 6.12 26.43
N ASN A 187 16.76 4.84 26.28
CA ASN A 187 18.14 4.38 26.10
C ASN A 187 18.32 3.57 24.81
N GLY A 188 19.58 3.49 24.34
CA GLY A 188 19.94 2.67 23.19
C GLY A 188 19.49 3.24 21.85
N LEU A 189 19.20 4.54 21.75
CA LEU A 189 18.79 5.22 20.52
C LEU A 189 19.86 6.24 20.10
N ILE A 190 20.52 6.00 18.96
CA ILE A 190 21.61 6.84 18.46
C ILE A 190 21.27 7.35 17.07
N HIS A 191 21.22 8.68 16.93
CA HIS A 191 21.14 9.32 15.63
C HIS A 191 22.50 9.27 14.95
N HIS A 192 22.59 8.52 13.85
CA HIS A 192 23.85 8.35 13.15
C HIS A 192 23.69 8.16 11.64
N ASN A 193 24.51 8.90 10.88
CA ASN A 193 24.67 8.71 9.45
C ASN A 193 25.76 7.67 9.19
N MET A 194 25.41 6.53 8.57
CA MET A 194 26.35 5.42 8.36
C MET A 194 27.58 5.75 7.51
N PHE A 195 27.57 6.87 6.77
CA PHE A 195 28.77 7.33 6.06
C PHE A 195 29.83 7.94 7.00
N ASP A 196 29.44 8.35 8.20
CA ASP A 196 30.31 8.98 9.20
C ASP A 196 30.88 7.94 10.18
N PRO A 197 32.16 8.02 10.61
CA PRO A 197 32.79 7.03 11.50
C PRO A 197 32.09 6.84 12.86
N LEU A 198 32.11 5.62 13.41
CA LEU A 198 31.59 5.28 14.75
C LEU A 198 32.71 4.94 15.75
N THR A 199 33.75 5.78 15.80
CA THR A 199 34.97 5.53 16.60
C THR A 199 34.71 5.39 18.10
N GLU A 200 33.68 6.04 18.63
CA GLU A 200 33.34 5.99 20.06
C GLU A 200 32.75 4.63 20.49
N PHE A 201 32.35 3.80 19.53
CA PHE A 201 31.78 2.47 19.75
C PHE A 201 32.68 1.33 19.24
N GLU A 202 33.96 1.60 19.03
CA GLU A 202 34.90 0.62 18.48
C GLU A 202 34.91 -0.67 19.34
N ALA A 203 34.68 -1.81 18.68
CA ALA A 203 34.72 -3.14 19.25
C ALA A 203 33.86 -3.35 20.52
N LYS A 204 32.68 -2.71 20.58
CA LYS A 204 31.74 -2.85 21.72
C LYS A 204 30.71 -3.95 21.56
N PHE A 205 30.41 -4.41 20.34
CA PHE A 205 29.28 -5.30 20.08
C PHE A 205 29.71 -6.71 19.70
N ASP A 206 28.95 -7.72 20.13
CA ASP A 206 29.16 -9.13 19.77
C ASP A 206 28.45 -9.48 18.46
N VAL A 207 27.30 -8.84 18.21
CA VAL A 207 26.50 -9.02 17.00
C VAL A 207 25.93 -7.69 16.50
N VAL A 208 25.97 -7.51 15.19
CA VAL A 208 25.36 -6.39 14.48
C VAL A 208 24.33 -6.94 13.49
N VAL A 209 23.10 -6.45 13.54
CA VAL A 209 22.11 -6.63 12.46
C VAL A 209 22.03 -5.36 11.64
N SER A 210 22.24 -5.47 10.33
CA SER A 210 22.25 -4.34 9.40
C SER A 210 21.18 -4.48 8.32
N ASP A 211 20.36 -3.45 8.18
CA ASP A 211 19.37 -3.35 7.10
C ASP A 211 19.67 -2.13 6.19
N PRO A 212 20.71 -2.22 5.34
CA PRO A 212 21.08 -1.10 4.50
C PRO A 212 20.06 -0.86 3.38
N PRO A 213 19.88 0.40 2.94
CA PRO A 213 19.29 0.67 1.63
C PRO A 213 19.97 -0.18 0.55
N TRP A 214 19.20 -0.77 -0.36
CA TRP A 214 19.71 -1.77 -1.30
C TRP A 214 20.56 -1.19 -2.45
N TYR A 215 21.55 -0.34 -2.18
CA TYR A 215 22.51 0.20 -3.14
C TYR A 215 23.92 0.09 -2.59
N VAL A 216 24.87 -0.26 -3.46
CA VAL A 216 26.26 -0.56 -3.09
C VAL A 216 26.92 0.47 -2.16
N PRO A 217 26.81 1.80 -2.37
CA PRO A 217 27.43 2.77 -1.46
C PRO A 217 26.95 2.64 0.00
N PHE A 218 25.68 2.34 0.21
CA PHE A 218 25.12 2.14 1.56
C PHE A 218 25.59 0.82 2.16
N TYR A 219 25.65 -0.27 1.39
CA TYR A 219 26.26 -1.51 1.86
C TYR A 219 27.68 -1.30 2.36
N LYS A 220 28.50 -0.58 1.59
CA LYS A 220 29.87 -0.28 1.99
C LYS A 220 29.92 0.49 3.30
N ALA A 221 29.07 1.51 3.45
CA ALA A 221 28.96 2.28 4.68
C ALA A 221 28.56 1.40 5.87
N PHE A 222 27.45 0.67 5.78
CA PHE A 222 26.96 -0.20 6.86
C PHE A 222 27.95 -1.30 7.22
N ILE A 223 28.62 -1.92 6.25
CA ILE A 223 29.67 -2.93 6.49
C ILE A 223 30.85 -2.31 7.23
N LEU A 224 31.30 -1.11 6.83
CA LEU A 224 32.43 -0.46 7.48
C LEU A 224 32.10 -0.07 8.93
N ARG A 225 30.88 0.45 9.17
CA ARG A 225 30.38 0.73 10.53
C ARG A 225 30.25 -0.54 11.36
N SER A 226 29.72 -1.61 10.78
CA SER A 226 29.66 -2.91 11.45
C SER A 226 31.06 -3.43 11.82
N SER A 227 32.06 -3.23 10.95
CA SER A 227 33.45 -3.58 11.24
C SER A 227 34.00 -2.77 12.42
N GLU A 228 33.69 -1.47 12.52
CA GLU A 228 34.08 -0.65 13.67
C GLU A 228 33.41 -1.13 14.96
N LEU A 229 32.10 -1.36 14.94
CA LEU A 229 31.31 -1.74 16.12
C LEU A 229 31.65 -3.12 16.69
N LEU A 230 31.95 -4.09 15.83
CA LEU A 230 32.08 -5.49 16.25
C LEU A 230 33.40 -5.78 16.97
N LYS A 231 33.33 -6.57 18.04
CA LYS A 231 34.48 -7.29 18.61
C LYS A 231 35.06 -8.25 17.56
N ASN A 232 36.34 -8.62 17.69
CA ASN A 232 36.89 -9.71 16.88
C ASN A 232 36.05 -10.99 17.09
N GLN A 233 35.84 -11.77 16.03
CA GLN A 233 34.96 -12.94 15.98
C GLN A 233 33.45 -12.65 16.08
N GLY A 234 33.05 -11.39 16.29
CA GLY A 234 31.65 -10.96 16.27
C GLY A 234 30.99 -11.16 14.90
N LEU A 235 29.65 -11.21 14.90
CA LEU A 235 28.86 -11.50 13.71
C LEU A 235 28.16 -10.26 13.14
N LEU A 236 28.20 -10.12 11.83
CA LEU A 236 27.36 -9.20 11.07
C LEU A 236 26.28 -10.00 10.33
N LEU A 237 25.02 -9.77 10.70
CA LEU A 237 23.84 -10.25 9.98
C LEU A 237 23.34 -9.11 9.10
N ILE A 238 23.45 -9.25 7.77
CA ILE A 238 23.12 -8.15 6.84
C ILE A 238 22.11 -8.59 5.78
N SER A 239 21.08 -7.78 5.58
CA SER A 239 20.07 -8.02 4.55
C SER A 239 20.62 -7.73 3.16
N VAL A 240 20.33 -8.59 2.17
CA VAL A 240 20.87 -8.48 0.80
C VAL A 240 19.78 -8.66 -0.25
N PRO A 241 19.67 -7.81 -1.30
CA PRO A 241 18.71 -8.00 -2.36
C PRO A 241 18.94 -9.33 -3.08
N GLN A 242 17.86 -10.03 -3.42
CA GLN A 242 17.93 -11.27 -4.20
C GLN A 242 18.44 -11.02 -5.63
N TRP A 243 18.98 -12.05 -6.27
CA TRP A 243 19.71 -11.96 -7.53
C TRP A 243 18.88 -11.49 -8.74
N LEU A 244 17.54 -11.51 -8.68
CA LEU A 244 16.66 -10.94 -9.71
C LEU A 244 16.05 -9.58 -9.29
N THR A 245 16.48 -8.96 -8.19
CA THR A 245 15.91 -7.68 -7.73
C THR A 245 16.02 -6.55 -8.76
N ARG A 246 17.08 -6.57 -9.58
CA ARG A 246 17.35 -5.60 -10.65
C ARG A 246 18.45 -6.13 -11.57
N PRO A 247 18.69 -5.50 -12.74
CA PRO A 247 19.73 -5.95 -13.67
C PRO A 247 21.13 -6.11 -13.07
N SER A 248 21.54 -5.19 -12.19
CA SER A 248 22.86 -5.22 -11.55
C SER A 248 22.96 -6.13 -10.32
N ALA A 249 21.86 -6.74 -9.85
CA ALA A 249 21.81 -7.38 -8.53
C ALA A 249 22.90 -8.46 -8.33
N VAL A 250 23.22 -9.26 -9.35
CA VAL A 250 24.31 -10.25 -9.28
C VAL A 250 25.66 -9.57 -9.07
N LYS A 251 25.96 -8.50 -9.81
CA LYS A 251 27.21 -7.73 -9.67
C LYS A 251 27.27 -7.02 -8.32
N ASP A 252 26.17 -6.42 -7.89
CA ASP A 252 26.07 -5.73 -6.61
C ASP A 252 26.35 -6.69 -5.44
N ARG A 253 25.82 -7.91 -5.48
CA ARG A 253 26.09 -8.95 -4.47
C ARG A 253 27.55 -9.36 -4.41
N MET A 254 28.20 -9.54 -5.55
CA MET A 254 29.64 -9.83 -5.59
C MET A 254 30.46 -8.68 -5.00
N GLU A 255 30.08 -7.44 -5.28
CA GLU A 255 30.74 -6.25 -4.72
C GLU A 255 30.54 -6.14 -3.20
N ILE A 256 29.35 -6.46 -2.70
CA ILE A 256 29.06 -6.53 -1.26
C ILE A 256 29.99 -7.54 -0.56
N ILE A 257 30.08 -8.77 -1.09
CA ILE A 257 30.94 -9.82 -0.51
C ILE A 257 32.41 -9.38 -0.55
N LYS A 258 32.88 -8.89 -1.71
CA LYS A 258 34.26 -8.43 -1.86
C LYS A 258 34.60 -7.32 -0.86
N PHE A 259 33.73 -6.32 -0.75
CA PHE A 259 33.96 -5.20 0.17
C PHE A 259 33.92 -5.65 1.64
N ALA A 260 33.04 -6.58 2.00
CA ALA A 260 33.04 -7.19 3.34
C ALA A 260 34.38 -7.88 3.64
N THR A 261 34.91 -8.65 2.69
CA THR A 261 36.24 -9.27 2.81
C THR A 261 37.35 -8.23 3.00
N ASP A 262 37.35 -7.16 2.21
CA ASP A 262 38.32 -6.06 2.37
C ASP A 262 38.17 -5.37 3.74
N ALA A 263 36.95 -5.29 4.26
CA ALA A 263 36.61 -4.73 5.57
C ALA A 263 36.90 -5.68 6.76
N GLY A 264 37.48 -6.86 6.53
CA GLY A 264 37.90 -7.78 7.58
C GLY A 264 36.87 -8.85 7.97
N PHE A 265 35.95 -9.18 7.07
CA PHE A 265 34.92 -10.18 7.28
C PHE A 265 35.07 -11.43 6.40
N ASP A 266 34.74 -12.59 6.96
CA ASP A 266 34.50 -13.82 6.19
C ASP A 266 33.01 -14.12 6.13
N LEU A 267 32.50 -14.48 4.95
CA LEU A 267 31.12 -14.95 4.78
C LEU A 267 31.02 -16.37 5.33
N VAL A 268 30.17 -16.56 6.35
CA VAL A 268 29.97 -17.87 7.00
C VAL A 268 28.61 -18.50 6.71
N GLU A 269 27.60 -17.69 6.35
CA GLU A 269 26.27 -18.20 5.95
C GLU A 269 25.65 -17.29 4.87
N SER A 270 24.89 -17.91 3.97
CA SER A 270 23.98 -17.23 3.05
C SER A 270 22.61 -17.92 3.09
N ALA A 271 21.63 -17.28 3.71
CA ALA A 271 20.26 -17.77 3.83
C ALA A 271 19.34 -17.09 2.79
N PRO A 272 18.99 -17.77 1.68
CA PRO A 272 18.20 -17.16 0.61
C PRO A 272 16.72 -17.00 0.98
N GLY A 273 16.13 -15.85 0.64
CA GLY A 273 14.69 -15.59 0.72
C GLY A 273 14.08 -15.61 2.13
N ILE A 274 14.93 -15.51 3.16
CA ILE A 274 14.47 -15.58 4.55
C ILE A 274 13.84 -14.26 5.03
N LEU A 275 14.25 -13.14 4.42
CA LEU A 275 13.74 -11.82 4.74
C LEU A 275 12.61 -11.41 3.79
N SER A 276 11.62 -10.72 4.35
CA SER A 276 10.45 -10.21 3.65
C SER A 276 10.08 -8.86 4.24
N TYR A 277 9.66 -7.96 3.36
CA TYR A 277 9.37 -6.58 3.70
C TYR A 277 7.91 -6.28 3.41
N GLN A 278 7.36 -5.39 4.22
CA GLN A 278 6.07 -4.80 3.95
C GLN A 278 6.17 -3.96 2.68
N THR A 279 5.17 -4.06 1.80
CA THR A 279 5.06 -3.14 0.67
C THR A 279 4.47 -1.84 1.19
N PRO A 280 5.24 -0.74 1.29
CA PRO A 280 4.76 0.53 1.84
C PRO A 280 3.69 1.16 0.93
N LYS A 281 2.86 2.04 1.48
CA LYS A 281 1.74 2.67 0.76
C LYS A 281 2.20 3.24 -0.59
N PHE A 282 3.22 4.10 -0.62
CA PHE A 282 3.78 4.63 -1.86
C PHE A 282 4.10 3.61 -2.97
N GLU A 283 4.53 2.39 -2.62
CA GLU A 283 4.88 1.35 -3.58
C GLU A 283 3.64 0.57 -4.01
N GLN A 284 2.68 0.37 -3.09
CA GLN A 284 1.37 -0.16 -3.44
C GLN A 284 0.66 0.75 -4.44
N ILE A 285 0.79 2.07 -4.30
CA ILE A 285 0.26 3.07 -5.22
C ILE A 285 0.87 2.90 -6.61
N ASP A 286 2.20 2.85 -6.70
CA ASP A 286 2.91 2.66 -7.97
C ASP A 286 2.47 1.37 -8.68
N LEU A 287 2.43 0.25 -7.95
CA LEU A 287 1.98 -1.04 -8.49
C LEU A 287 0.50 -1.01 -8.91
N ALA A 288 -0.37 -0.40 -8.12
CA ALA A 288 -1.79 -0.28 -8.43
C ALA A 288 -2.03 0.56 -9.70
N MET A 289 -1.25 1.62 -9.94
CA MET A 289 -1.32 2.40 -11.18
C MET A 289 -0.95 1.59 -12.42
N GLN A 290 -0.18 0.51 -12.23
CA GLN A 290 0.18 -0.44 -13.28
C GLN A 290 -0.82 -1.63 -13.36
N GLY A 291 -1.88 -1.62 -12.55
CA GLY A 291 -2.88 -2.69 -12.45
C GLY A 291 -2.38 -3.94 -11.71
N ILE A 292 -1.35 -3.80 -10.87
CA ILE A 292 -0.71 -4.90 -10.14
C ILE A 292 -1.11 -4.86 -8.67
N HIS A 293 -1.59 -6.01 -8.17
CA HIS A 293 -1.89 -6.23 -6.75
C HIS A 293 -1.28 -7.55 -6.29
N CYS A 294 -0.29 -7.49 -5.39
CA CYS A 294 0.45 -8.67 -4.95
C CYS A 294 0.81 -8.68 -3.45
N GLY A 295 0.29 -7.72 -2.67
CA GLY A 295 0.58 -7.63 -1.23
C GLY A 295 2.06 -7.38 -0.94
N ASN A 296 2.58 -8.00 0.13
CA ASN A 296 4.00 -7.97 0.48
C ASN A 296 4.78 -8.87 -0.48
N TRP A 297 5.48 -8.25 -1.42
CA TRP A 297 6.17 -8.98 -2.49
C TRP A 297 7.70 -8.98 -2.34
N ARG A 298 8.24 -7.98 -1.64
CA ARG A 298 9.67 -7.77 -1.53
C ARG A 298 10.30 -8.81 -0.60
N GLN A 299 11.28 -9.53 -1.14
CA GLN A 299 12.06 -10.53 -0.43
C GLN A 299 13.55 -10.21 -0.50
N GLY A 300 14.28 -10.59 0.54
CA GLY A 300 15.72 -10.45 0.67
C GLY A 300 16.36 -11.72 1.20
N ASP A 301 17.65 -11.86 0.92
CA ASP A 301 18.50 -12.87 1.54
C ASP A 301 19.14 -12.29 2.81
N LEU A 302 19.64 -13.17 3.68
CA LEU A 302 20.46 -12.80 4.82
C LEU A 302 21.86 -13.35 4.62
N PHE A 303 22.87 -12.48 4.62
CA PHE A 303 24.27 -12.90 4.71
C PHE A 303 24.74 -12.77 6.15
N VAL A 304 25.47 -13.78 6.62
CA VAL A 304 26.12 -13.76 7.94
C VAL A 304 27.62 -13.75 7.72
N PHE A 305 28.26 -12.71 8.22
CA PHE A 305 29.68 -12.49 8.16
C PHE A 305 30.30 -12.60 9.56
N ARG A 306 31.50 -13.16 9.66
CA ARG A 306 32.30 -13.21 10.89
C ARG A 306 33.46 -12.25 10.78
N LYS A 307 33.67 -11.40 11.78
CA LYS A 307 34.83 -10.50 11.82
C LYS A 307 36.10 -11.29 12.16
N ILE A 308 37.07 -11.31 11.26
CA ILE A 308 38.29 -12.13 11.42
C ILE A 308 39.58 -11.32 11.65
N ASN A 309 39.63 -10.02 11.32
CA ASN A 309 40.82 -9.17 11.51
C ASN A 309 40.48 -7.66 11.55
N LYS A 310 41.45 -6.82 11.97
CA LYS A 310 41.41 -5.36 11.72
C LYS A 310 41.59 -5.10 10.21
N SER A 311 40.69 -4.29 9.66
CA SER A 311 40.55 -3.96 8.22
C SER A 311 41.88 -3.83 7.47
N ARG A 312 41.96 -4.42 6.27
CA ARG A 312 43.10 -4.25 5.35
C ARG A 312 42.97 -2.87 4.69
N ALA A 313 43.79 -1.91 5.13
CA ALA A 313 43.87 -0.51 4.67
C ALA A 313 42.71 0.41 5.11
N SER A 314 42.95 1.73 5.09
CA SER A 314 41.97 2.76 5.45
C SER A 314 40.86 2.85 4.39
N LEU A 315 39.89 1.94 4.46
CA LEU A 315 38.72 1.97 3.59
C LEU A 315 37.97 3.28 3.81
N LYS A 316 37.61 3.95 2.72
CA LYS A 316 36.77 5.15 2.73
C LYS A 316 35.51 4.89 1.92
N VAL A 317 34.41 5.40 2.43
CA VAL A 317 33.11 5.37 1.79
C VAL A 317 32.63 6.80 1.65
N SER A 318 31.92 7.09 0.57
CA SER A 318 31.31 8.40 0.36
C SER A 318 29.85 8.20 0.00
N PRO A 319 28.98 9.12 0.41
CA PRO A 319 27.58 9.08 0.03
C PRO A 319 27.45 9.14 -1.50
N PRO A 320 26.35 8.60 -2.06
CA PRO A 320 26.07 8.77 -3.47
C PRO A 320 26.07 10.25 -3.86
N LYS A 321 26.60 10.57 -5.05
CA LYS A 321 26.54 11.93 -5.59
C LYS A 321 25.09 12.36 -5.81
N ASP A 322 24.86 13.66 -5.65
CA ASP A 322 23.58 14.35 -5.90
C ASP A 322 22.40 13.88 -5.01
N GLU A 323 22.66 13.35 -3.81
CA GLU A 323 21.59 13.11 -2.84
C GLU A 323 21.05 14.45 -2.32
N PRO A 324 19.74 14.75 -2.52
CA PRO A 324 19.14 15.95 -1.97
C PRO A 324 19.06 15.85 -0.44
N THR A 325 19.27 16.98 0.22
CA THR A 325 18.92 17.18 1.62
C THR A 325 17.45 17.60 1.71
N TRP A 326 16.78 17.17 2.77
CA TRP A 326 15.35 17.37 2.96
C TRP A 326 15.07 17.98 4.34
N ASP A 327 14.21 19.00 4.36
CA ASP A 327 13.46 19.38 5.54
C ASP A 327 12.24 18.45 5.63
N GLU A 328 11.96 17.89 6.81
CA GLU A 328 10.84 16.97 7.03
C GLU A 328 9.71 17.66 7.83
N TYR A 329 8.48 17.51 7.33
CA TYR A 329 7.25 17.95 7.97
C TYR A 329 6.35 16.75 8.21
N ARG A 330 5.57 16.77 9.29
CA ARG A 330 4.72 15.66 9.69
C ARG A 330 3.31 16.09 10.03
N PHE A 331 2.34 15.39 9.45
CA PHE A 331 0.91 15.57 9.69
C PHE A 331 0.27 14.22 10.04
N GLY A 332 0.15 13.92 11.33
CA GLY A 332 -0.19 12.58 11.80
C GLY A 332 0.87 11.55 11.39
N LEU A 333 0.48 10.56 10.59
CA LEU A 333 1.41 9.56 10.03
C LEU A 333 2.07 10.03 8.73
N LEU A 334 1.47 10.99 8.02
CA LEU A 334 1.98 11.48 6.74
C LEU A 334 3.31 12.21 6.94
N LYS A 335 4.32 11.82 6.16
CA LYS A 335 5.61 12.52 6.08
C LYS A 335 5.70 13.30 4.78
N ILE A 336 6.20 14.52 4.86
CA ILE A 336 6.44 15.39 3.71
C ILE A 336 7.88 15.85 3.75
N LYS A 337 8.63 15.55 2.70
CA LYS A 337 10.00 16.01 2.49
C LYS A 337 9.99 17.21 1.54
N LEU A 338 10.50 18.33 2.02
CA LEU A 338 10.74 19.54 1.22
C LEU A 338 12.23 19.66 0.96
N ARG A 339 12.63 19.80 -0.31
CA ARG A 339 14.05 19.86 -0.67
C ARG A 339 14.68 21.10 -0.05
N HIS A 340 15.79 20.91 0.62
CA HIS A 340 16.55 22.02 1.18
C HIS A 340 17.30 22.75 0.06
N ARG A 341 17.04 24.07 -0.08
CA ARG A 341 17.81 24.98 -0.93
C ARG A 341 18.12 26.25 -0.14
N THR A 342 19.37 26.69 -0.21
CA THR A 342 19.83 27.92 0.47
C THR A 342 19.61 29.18 -0.36
N ASN A 343 19.37 29.05 -1.67
CA ASN A 343 19.15 30.18 -2.56
C ASN A 343 17.67 30.56 -2.60
N HIS A 344 17.40 31.85 -2.51
CA HIS A 344 16.09 32.40 -2.80
C HIS A 344 15.91 32.47 -4.31
N ASP A 345 15.07 31.59 -4.85
CA ASP A 345 14.68 31.65 -6.25
C ASP A 345 13.83 32.92 -6.45
N SER A 346 14.14 33.73 -7.47
CA SER A 346 13.37 34.93 -7.82
C SER A 346 12.37 34.63 -8.93
N GLY A 347 11.18 35.24 -8.90
CA GLY A 347 10.16 35.13 -9.96
C GLY A 347 8.86 34.45 -9.50
N GLU A 348 8.07 33.99 -10.48
CA GLU A 348 6.74 33.40 -10.28
C GLU A 348 6.82 32.03 -9.57
N LEU A 349 5.95 31.81 -8.58
CA LEU A 349 5.71 30.52 -7.96
C LEU A 349 5.06 29.56 -8.98
N LYS A 350 5.77 28.50 -9.29
CA LYS A 350 5.30 27.37 -10.10
C LYS A 350 5.38 26.11 -9.28
N ILE A 351 4.29 25.35 -9.27
CA ILE A 351 4.17 24.05 -8.61
C ILE A 351 3.63 23.09 -9.65
N VAL A 352 4.46 22.16 -10.10
CA VAL A 352 4.13 21.26 -11.22
C VAL A 352 4.36 19.82 -10.77
N PRO A 353 3.40 18.91 -11.00
CA PRO A 353 3.63 17.48 -10.77
C PRO A 353 4.88 17.00 -11.52
N VAL A 354 5.72 16.22 -10.85
CA VAL A 354 6.94 15.66 -11.48
C VAL A 354 6.58 14.62 -12.55
N SER A 355 5.45 13.93 -12.36
CA SER A 355 4.93 12.94 -13.30
C SER A 355 3.99 13.59 -14.31
N SER A 356 4.12 13.22 -15.59
CA SER A 356 3.18 13.65 -16.64
C SER A 356 1.79 13.04 -16.50
N GLY A 357 1.65 11.93 -15.75
CA GLY A 357 0.40 11.17 -15.62
C GLY A 357 -0.45 11.49 -14.39
N GLY A 358 -0.11 12.55 -13.65
CA GLY A 358 -0.80 12.99 -12.43
C GLY A 358 0.16 13.44 -11.32
N ILE A 359 -0.38 13.68 -10.12
CA ILE A 359 0.39 14.13 -8.94
C ILE A 359 1.28 13.05 -8.33
N PHE A 360 0.94 11.78 -8.57
CA PHE A 360 1.70 10.63 -8.07
C PHE A 360 2.87 10.29 -8.99
N LEU A 361 4.02 9.99 -8.39
CA LEU A 361 5.20 9.53 -9.10
C LEU A 361 5.04 8.06 -9.52
N GLY A 362 5.05 7.77 -10.82
CA GLY A 362 4.89 6.41 -11.36
C GLY A 362 6.11 5.49 -11.21
N THR A 363 6.93 5.72 -10.19
CA THR A 363 8.06 4.87 -9.79
C THR A 363 8.61 5.33 -8.45
N VAL A 364 9.06 4.38 -7.62
CA VAL A 364 9.74 4.67 -6.34
C VAL A 364 11.25 4.43 -6.42
N SER A 365 11.76 4.04 -7.59
CA SER A 365 13.16 3.70 -7.82
C SER A 365 14.09 4.91 -7.67
N ARG A 366 15.16 4.76 -6.88
CA ARG A 366 16.28 5.74 -6.81
C ARG A 366 16.88 6.06 -8.18
N ARG A 367 16.85 5.09 -9.09
CA ARG A 367 17.46 5.19 -10.42
C ARG A 367 16.63 6.05 -11.40
N SER A 368 15.42 6.43 -11.02
CA SER A 368 14.57 7.26 -11.87
C SER A 368 15.18 8.66 -12.03
N PRO A 369 15.40 9.15 -13.26
CA PRO A 369 15.88 10.51 -13.47
C PRO A 369 14.91 11.57 -12.94
N LEU A 370 13.63 11.22 -12.82
CA LEU A 370 12.60 12.11 -12.27
C LEU A 370 12.87 12.51 -10.82
N ARG A 371 13.57 11.69 -10.03
CA ARG A 371 13.90 12.02 -8.63
C ARG A 371 14.68 13.34 -8.50
N ARG A 372 15.48 13.69 -9.49
CA ARG A 372 16.25 14.95 -9.49
C ARG A 372 15.38 16.19 -9.57
N LEU A 373 14.16 16.06 -10.09
CA LEU A 373 13.21 17.16 -10.28
C LEU A 373 12.29 17.37 -9.07
N ILE A 374 12.35 16.50 -8.06
CA ILE A 374 11.41 16.53 -6.93
C ILE A 374 11.86 17.57 -5.90
N ASP A 375 10.99 18.52 -5.59
CA ASP A 375 11.20 19.56 -4.60
C ASP A 375 10.29 19.42 -3.39
N LEU A 376 9.13 18.78 -3.55
CA LEU A 376 8.27 18.32 -2.45
C LEU A 376 7.89 16.86 -2.73
N TRP A 377 8.00 16.00 -1.73
CA TRP A 377 7.63 14.59 -1.81
C TRP A 377 6.88 14.14 -0.56
N THR A 378 5.75 13.46 -0.73
CA THR A 378 5.00 12.87 0.39
C THR A 378 5.26 11.36 0.52
N SER A 379 4.99 10.78 1.70
CA SER A 379 5.00 9.33 1.93
C SER A 379 3.93 8.57 1.14
N ASP A 380 2.95 9.27 0.56
CA ASP A 380 1.97 8.77 -0.41
C ASP A 380 2.44 8.88 -1.86
N ASN A 381 3.72 9.18 -2.08
CA ASN A 381 4.35 9.29 -3.39
C ASN A 381 3.83 10.44 -4.27
N ILE A 382 3.27 11.49 -3.67
CA ILE A 382 2.93 12.72 -4.37
C ILE A 382 4.20 13.56 -4.50
N ALA A 383 4.55 13.96 -5.72
CA ALA A 383 5.81 14.63 -6.00
C ALA A 383 5.63 15.86 -6.89
N TYR A 384 6.14 17.00 -6.43
CA TYR A 384 6.11 18.27 -7.16
C TYR A 384 7.51 18.84 -7.39
N SER A 385 7.68 19.52 -8.52
CA SER A 385 8.77 20.47 -8.75
C SER A 385 8.29 21.88 -8.43
N ILE A 386 9.11 22.65 -7.74
CA ILE A 386 8.75 23.94 -7.16
C ILE A 386 9.85 24.95 -7.47
N THR A 387 9.47 26.13 -7.96
CA THR A 387 10.39 27.26 -8.15
C THR A 387 10.62 28.00 -6.83
N ARG A 388 9.56 28.58 -6.24
CA ARG A 388 9.64 29.37 -5.01
C ARG A 388 9.48 28.51 -3.75
N LEU A 389 10.51 27.71 -3.46
CA LEU A 389 10.52 26.82 -2.28
C LEU A 389 10.46 27.59 -0.94
N ASP A 390 10.96 28.81 -0.90
CA ASP A 390 10.88 29.72 0.24
C ASP A 390 9.42 30.00 0.65
N ILE A 391 8.54 30.29 -0.32
CA ILE A 391 7.12 30.53 -0.07
C ILE A 391 6.46 29.27 0.49
N VAL A 392 6.75 28.12 -0.10
CA VAL A 392 6.20 26.83 0.33
C VAL A 392 6.71 26.46 1.72
N LYS A 393 7.98 26.70 2.03
CA LYS A 393 8.56 26.47 3.36
C LYS A 393 7.82 27.25 4.44
N ILE A 394 7.63 28.56 4.24
CA ILE A 394 6.86 29.41 5.17
C ILE A 394 5.43 28.88 5.34
N ALA A 395 4.81 28.41 4.26
CA ALA A 395 3.47 27.83 4.32
C ALA A 395 3.46 26.52 5.13
N MET A 396 4.47 25.67 4.97
CA MET A 396 4.60 24.42 5.72
C MET A 396 4.85 24.65 7.22
N ASP A 397 5.68 25.63 7.58
CA ASP A 397 5.92 26.02 8.97
C ASP A 397 4.61 26.46 9.65
N ARG A 398 3.82 27.31 8.97
CA ARG A 398 2.52 27.76 9.49
C ARG A 398 1.47 26.66 9.56
N LEU A 399 1.50 25.69 8.63
CA LEU A 399 0.64 24.52 8.72
C LEU A 399 0.94 23.70 9.98
N ILE A 400 2.22 23.56 10.35
CA ILE A 400 2.61 22.91 11.62
C ILE A 400 2.07 23.69 12.83
N ASP A 401 2.10 25.02 12.77
CA ASP A 401 1.57 25.90 13.82
C ASP A 401 0.02 25.87 13.92
N GLY A 402 -0.66 25.14 13.02
CA GLY A 402 -2.11 24.93 13.04
C GLY A 402 -2.93 25.94 12.23
N ASP A 403 -2.29 26.80 11.43
CA ASP A 403 -3.02 27.69 10.52
C ASP A 403 -3.73 26.86 9.43
N SER A 404 -4.97 27.21 9.10
CA SER A 404 -5.67 26.59 7.96
C SER A 404 -5.02 26.96 6.62
N PRO A 405 -5.07 26.09 5.58
CA PRO A 405 -4.56 26.41 4.25
C PRO A 405 -5.01 27.78 3.73
N LYS A 406 -6.29 28.11 3.90
CA LYS A 406 -6.85 29.40 3.47
C LYS A 406 -6.20 30.58 4.20
N ALA A 407 -6.09 30.50 5.53
CA ALA A 407 -5.48 31.57 6.34
C ALA A 407 -4.02 31.82 5.96
N ILE A 408 -3.27 30.77 5.62
CA ILE A 408 -1.87 30.87 5.21
C ILE A 408 -1.75 31.67 3.92
N VAL A 409 -2.54 31.30 2.90
CA VAL A 409 -2.45 31.97 1.59
C VAL A 409 -3.02 33.39 1.64
N ASP A 410 -4.08 33.64 2.42
CA ASP A 410 -4.62 34.99 2.65
C ASP A 410 -3.57 35.93 3.28
N ARG A 411 -2.80 35.44 4.26
CA ARG A 411 -1.70 36.21 4.88
C ARG A 411 -0.53 36.48 3.94
N GLN A 412 -0.37 35.68 2.88
CA GLN A 412 0.67 35.85 1.85
C GLN A 412 0.14 36.57 0.60
N ALA A 413 -1.11 37.01 0.58
CA ALA A 413 -1.75 37.58 -0.61
C ALA A 413 -1.06 38.85 -1.15
N SER A 414 -0.33 39.60 -0.31
CA SER A 414 0.44 40.77 -0.76
C SER A 414 1.71 40.41 -1.55
N GLN A 415 2.18 39.16 -1.46
CA GLN A 415 3.41 38.68 -2.10
C GLN A 415 3.13 37.76 -3.29
N LEU A 416 1.86 37.40 -3.53
CA LEU A 416 1.44 36.42 -4.52
C LEU A 416 0.39 37.03 -5.45
N SER A 417 0.51 36.79 -6.75
CA SER A 417 -0.61 37.02 -7.66
C SER A 417 -1.79 36.09 -7.34
N ILE A 418 -2.99 36.44 -7.81
CA ILE A 418 -4.20 35.61 -7.66
C ILE A 418 -3.97 34.18 -8.18
N ARG A 419 -3.18 34.04 -9.25
CA ARG A 419 -2.83 32.74 -9.81
C ARG A 419 -1.95 31.93 -8.85
N GLU A 420 -0.90 32.54 -8.31
CA GLU A 420 0.02 31.90 -7.37
C GLU A 420 -0.67 31.55 -6.05
N HIS A 421 -1.56 32.43 -5.58
CA HIS A 421 -2.44 32.18 -4.44
C HIS A 421 -3.23 30.87 -4.63
N ASN A 422 -3.94 30.74 -5.77
CA ASN A 422 -4.72 29.54 -6.06
C ASN A 422 -3.86 28.27 -6.20
N ILE A 423 -2.67 28.39 -6.78
CA ILE A 423 -1.73 27.27 -6.92
C ILE A 423 -1.22 26.80 -5.56
N LEU A 424 -0.85 27.72 -4.67
CA LEU A 424 -0.40 27.41 -3.32
C LEU A 424 -1.53 26.78 -2.51
N LEU A 425 -2.73 27.37 -2.52
CA LEU A 425 -3.90 26.81 -1.81
C LEU A 425 -4.22 25.39 -2.26
N LYS A 426 -4.14 25.13 -3.57
CA LYS A 426 -4.33 23.79 -4.14
C LYS A 426 -3.26 22.80 -3.64
N LEU A 427 -1.99 23.21 -3.60
CA LEU A 427 -0.94 22.37 -3.03
C LEU A 427 -1.24 22.03 -1.56
N LEU A 428 -1.50 23.05 -0.73
CA LEU A 428 -1.73 22.87 0.71
C LEU A 428 -2.93 21.93 0.94
N ASN A 429 -4.06 22.14 0.25
CA ASN A 429 -5.21 21.24 0.36
C ASN A 429 -4.88 19.79 -0.05
N ASN A 430 -4.09 19.58 -1.11
CA ASN A 430 -3.71 18.24 -1.54
C ASN A 430 -2.81 17.50 -0.53
N ILE A 431 -2.07 18.22 0.32
CA ILE A 431 -1.13 17.63 1.28
C ILE A 431 -1.63 17.63 2.73
N THR A 432 -2.66 18.42 3.05
CA THR A 432 -3.25 18.50 4.41
C THR A 432 -4.55 17.71 4.55
N ILE A 433 -5.24 17.40 3.44
CA ILE A 433 -6.36 16.47 3.49
C ILE A 433 -5.75 15.07 3.56
N PRO A 434 -5.92 14.32 4.66
CA PRO A 434 -5.50 12.93 4.67
C PRO A 434 -6.23 12.22 3.54
N TYR A 435 -5.47 11.60 2.63
CA TYR A 435 -6.03 10.62 1.70
C TYR A 435 -6.51 9.45 2.54
N GLU A 436 -7.79 9.50 2.96
CA GLU A 436 -8.50 8.31 3.43
C GLU A 436 -8.31 7.21 2.38
N GLU A 437 -8.19 5.95 2.80
CA GLU A 437 -8.04 4.81 1.88
C GLU A 437 -9.12 4.81 0.77
N ASP A 438 -10.25 5.50 1.00
CA ASP A 438 -11.37 5.69 0.07
C ASP A 438 -11.12 6.70 -1.08
N GLU A 439 -10.24 7.71 -0.96
CA GLU A 439 -9.80 8.51 -2.12
C GLU A 439 -8.83 7.74 -3.02
N PHE A 440 -8.11 6.77 -2.44
CA PHE A 440 -7.33 5.78 -3.20
C PHE A 440 -8.24 4.88 -4.05
N GLU A 441 -9.46 4.61 -3.59
CA GLU A 441 -10.55 4.02 -4.37
C GLU A 441 -11.05 4.96 -5.49
N GLN A 442 -10.97 6.28 -5.33
CA GLN A 442 -11.33 7.24 -6.39
C GLN A 442 -10.24 7.38 -7.48
N VAL A 443 -8.96 7.33 -7.12
CA VAL A 443 -7.86 7.23 -8.10
C VAL A 443 -7.85 5.84 -8.77
N ARG A 444 -8.17 4.77 -8.02
CA ARG A 444 -8.54 3.44 -8.57
C ARG A 444 -9.65 3.59 -9.61
N LYS A 445 -10.74 4.33 -9.32
CA LYS A 445 -11.87 4.52 -10.25
C LYS A 445 -11.45 5.30 -11.50
N SER A 446 -10.69 6.39 -11.39
CA SER A 446 -10.33 7.23 -12.54
C SER A 446 -9.44 6.56 -13.61
N LYS A 447 -8.69 5.49 -13.29
CA LYS A 447 -7.97 4.67 -14.30
C LYS A 447 -8.55 3.27 -14.53
N LYS A 448 -9.36 2.74 -13.62
CA LYS A 448 -10.17 1.52 -13.84
C LYS A 448 -11.33 1.76 -14.82
N ILE A 449 -11.78 3.01 -14.98
CA ILE A 449 -12.77 3.45 -15.98
C ILE A 449 -12.35 3.15 -17.43
N ALA A 450 -11.07 2.90 -17.71
CA ALA A 450 -10.63 2.56 -19.07
C ALA A 450 -10.48 1.05 -19.36
N LYS A 451 -10.55 0.17 -18.35
CA LYS A 451 -10.24 -1.27 -18.54
C LYS A 451 -11.15 -2.29 -17.84
N GLU A 452 -12.13 -1.89 -17.02
CA GLU A 452 -13.10 -2.82 -16.41
C GLU A 452 -14.56 -2.53 -16.78
N HIS A 453 -14.82 -2.18 -18.05
CA HIS A 453 -16.18 -2.18 -18.62
C HIS A 453 -16.69 -3.60 -18.88
N GLN A 454 -16.89 -4.37 -17.81
CA GLN A 454 -17.71 -5.58 -17.83
C GLN A 454 -18.19 -5.92 -16.40
N GLY A 455 -18.94 -5.00 -15.76
CA GLY A 455 -19.59 -5.35 -14.49
C GLY A 455 -20.40 -4.27 -13.77
N ASN A 456 -20.01 -2.99 -13.86
CA ASN A 456 -20.84 -1.88 -13.38
C ASN A 456 -21.37 -1.12 -14.59
N GLN A 457 -22.70 -1.03 -14.71
CA GLN A 457 -23.33 -0.30 -15.79
C GLN A 457 -23.14 1.21 -15.55
N ASP A 458 -22.64 1.92 -16.55
CA ASP A 458 -22.29 3.34 -16.42
C ASP A 458 -23.51 4.19 -16.00
N VAL A 459 -23.28 5.34 -15.35
CA VAL A 459 -24.34 6.29 -14.97
C VAL A 459 -25.27 6.65 -16.15
N PRO A 460 -24.79 6.84 -17.40
CA PRO A 460 -25.64 6.96 -18.59
C PRO A 460 -26.55 5.75 -18.84
N TYR A 461 -26.08 4.52 -18.58
CA TYR A 461 -26.90 3.30 -18.70
C TYR A 461 -27.97 3.24 -17.62
N ILE A 462 -27.65 3.59 -16.37
CA ILE A 462 -28.63 3.58 -15.27
C ILE A 462 -29.69 4.66 -15.49
N ASN A 463 -29.29 5.86 -15.91
CA ASN A 463 -30.23 6.91 -16.28
C ASN A 463 -31.11 6.47 -17.45
N LYS A 464 -30.55 5.73 -18.43
CA LYS A 464 -31.31 5.14 -19.53
C LYS A 464 -32.32 4.10 -19.04
N LEU A 465 -31.89 3.14 -18.20
CA LEU A 465 -32.76 2.12 -17.60
C LEU A 465 -33.93 2.77 -16.83
N ILE A 466 -33.65 3.81 -16.04
CA ILE A 466 -34.68 4.51 -15.27
C ILE A 466 -35.61 5.25 -16.22
N LYS A 467 -35.07 6.05 -17.15
CA LYS A 467 -35.87 6.89 -18.05
C LYS A 467 -36.71 6.10 -19.04
N GLU A 468 -36.17 5.02 -19.60
CA GLU A 468 -36.77 4.29 -20.71
C GLU A 468 -37.55 3.04 -20.27
N ASN A 469 -37.21 2.43 -19.13
CA ASN A 469 -37.83 1.17 -18.71
C ASN A 469 -38.64 1.31 -17.41
N ILE A 470 -38.13 2.02 -16.41
CA ILE A 470 -38.78 2.09 -15.09
C ILE A 470 -39.81 3.22 -15.04
N LEU A 471 -39.41 4.45 -15.36
CA LEU A 471 -40.25 5.66 -15.27
C LEU A 471 -41.54 5.57 -16.11
N PRO A 472 -41.53 5.03 -17.35
CA PRO A 472 -42.76 4.89 -18.13
C PRO A 472 -43.76 3.91 -17.53
N SER A 473 -43.29 2.96 -16.71
CA SER A 473 -44.12 1.93 -16.07
C SER A 473 -44.72 2.36 -14.72
N ILE A 474 -44.31 3.51 -14.18
CA ILE A 474 -44.76 4.01 -12.88
C ILE A 474 -45.91 4.99 -13.10
N SER A 475 -47.05 4.76 -12.44
CA SER A 475 -48.19 5.69 -12.37
C SER A 475 -48.24 6.50 -11.07
N ASN A 476 -47.38 6.17 -10.10
CA ASN A 476 -47.32 6.82 -8.79
C ASN A 476 -46.56 8.16 -8.86
N ASP A 477 -47.23 9.25 -8.48
CA ASP A 477 -46.69 10.62 -8.59
C ASP A 477 -45.45 10.84 -7.73
N TYR A 478 -45.41 10.28 -6.52
CA TYR A 478 -44.25 10.35 -5.63
C TYR A 478 -43.00 9.81 -6.33
N TRP A 479 -43.07 8.62 -6.91
CA TRP A 479 -41.94 7.99 -7.58
C TRP A 479 -41.57 8.64 -8.91
N ARG A 480 -42.55 9.19 -9.65
CA ARG A 480 -42.28 9.99 -10.85
C ARG A 480 -41.48 11.24 -10.52
N GLU A 481 -41.89 11.97 -9.48
CA GLU A 481 -41.18 13.15 -9.01
C GLU A 481 -39.80 12.78 -8.47
N ARG A 482 -39.71 11.74 -7.63
CA ARG A 482 -38.46 11.29 -7.00
C ARG A 482 -37.41 10.87 -8.04
N LEU A 483 -37.79 10.03 -9.00
CA LEU A 483 -36.91 9.59 -10.08
C LEU A 483 -36.65 10.71 -11.10
N GLY A 484 -37.63 11.59 -11.34
CA GLY A 484 -37.45 12.78 -12.18
C GLY A 484 -36.40 13.73 -11.62
N LYS A 485 -36.46 14.05 -10.33
CA LYS A 485 -35.43 14.84 -9.62
C LYS A 485 -34.06 14.17 -9.70
N PHE A 486 -34.01 12.85 -9.62
CA PHE A 486 -32.77 12.10 -9.80
C PHE A 486 -32.18 12.23 -11.20
N LEU A 487 -33.01 12.17 -12.25
CA LEU A 487 -32.55 12.30 -13.64
C LEU A 487 -32.13 13.74 -14.02
N LEU A 488 -32.69 14.76 -13.38
CA LEU A 488 -32.45 16.18 -13.70
C LEU A 488 -31.24 16.78 -12.96
N ASN A 489 -30.93 16.32 -11.75
CA ASN A 489 -29.86 16.88 -10.93
C ASN A 489 -28.57 16.05 -11.02
N GLY A 490 -27.51 16.57 -11.65
CA GLY A 490 -26.17 15.98 -11.67
C GLY A 490 -25.42 15.96 -10.31
N SER A 491 -26.16 16.18 -9.22
CA SER A 491 -25.70 16.36 -7.83
C SER A 491 -26.79 15.92 -6.83
N ASN A 492 -27.49 14.81 -7.07
CA ASN A 492 -28.46 14.30 -6.10
C ASN A 492 -27.71 13.62 -4.92
N PRO A 493 -28.03 13.92 -3.65
CA PRO A 493 -27.43 13.26 -2.49
C PRO A 493 -28.02 11.88 -2.19
N ASN A 494 -28.81 11.27 -3.08
CA ASN A 494 -29.38 9.93 -2.87
C ASN A 494 -28.88 8.96 -3.95
N ALA A 495 -28.31 7.84 -3.51
CA ALA A 495 -27.78 6.78 -4.34
C ALA A 495 -28.87 5.81 -4.78
N ILE A 496 -28.59 5.07 -5.87
CA ILE A 496 -29.43 3.97 -6.32
C ILE A 496 -28.68 2.66 -6.09
N HIS A 497 -29.33 1.73 -5.42
CA HIS A 497 -28.83 0.37 -5.22
C HIS A 497 -29.69 -0.65 -5.95
N LEU A 498 -29.07 -1.76 -6.31
CA LEU A 498 -29.73 -2.98 -6.76
C LEU A 498 -29.59 -4.03 -5.66
N ALA A 499 -30.71 -4.41 -5.07
CA ALA A 499 -30.78 -5.41 -4.02
C ALA A 499 -31.43 -6.69 -4.55
N ILE A 500 -30.75 -7.83 -4.37
CA ILE A 500 -31.25 -9.14 -4.82
C ILE A 500 -31.96 -9.82 -3.65
N PHE A 501 -33.20 -10.24 -3.91
CA PHE A 501 -34.04 -10.91 -2.92
C PHE A 501 -34.42 -12.31 -3.37
N VAL A 502 -34.53 -13.20 -2.40
CA VAL A 502 -35.11 -14.54 -2.54
C VAL A 502 -36.53 -14.55 -1.98
N GLU A 503 -37.38 -15.43 -2.51
CA GLU A 503 -38.71 -15.64 -1.95
C GLU A 503 -38.62 -16.43 -0.62
N PRO A 504 -39.52 -16.23 0.35
CA PRO A 504 -40.73 -15.38 0.29
C PRO A 504 -40.48 -13.91 0.68
N TYR A 505 -39.25 -13.52 1.04
CA TYR A 505 -38.96 -12.19 1.58
C TYR A 505 -39.19 -11.06 0.57
N LEU A 506 -38.94 -11.30 -0.71
CA LEU A 506 -39.28 -10.33 -1.77
C LEU A 506 -40.78 -10.05 -1.77
N LYS A 507 -41.61 -11.11 -1.80
CA LYS A 507 -43.07 -10.98 -1.71
C LYS A 507 -43.50 -10.25 -0.44
N PHE A 508 -42.90 -10.54 0.71
CA PHE A 508 -43.24 -9.85 1.96
C PHE A 508 -42.94 -8.35 1.93
N ILE A 509 -41.86 -7.94 1.25
CA ILE A 509 -41.55 -6.51 1.05
C ILE A 509 -42.61 -5.86 0.16
N LEU A 510 -42.91 -6.48 -1.00
CA LEU A 510 -43.87 -5.94 -1.97
C LEU A 510 -45.30 -5.86 -1.42
N GLU A 511 -45.66 -6.74 -0.48
CA GLU A 511 -46.94 -6.73 0.25
C GLU A 511 -46.93 -5.81 1.49
N GLY A 512 -45.80 -5.17 1.80
CA GLY A 512 -45.65 -4.29 2.98
C GLY A 512 -45.58 -5.01 4.33
N LYS A 513 -45.48 -6.34 4.34
CA LYS A 513 -45.36 -7.15 5.57
C LYS A 513 -43.98 -7.03 6.20
N LYS A 514 -42.93 -7.05 5.37
CA LYS A 514 -41.54 -6.87 5.79
C LYS A 514 -41.14 -5.41 5.58
N THR A 515 -40.93 -4.70 6.69
CA THR A 515 -40.65 -3.26 6.69
C THR A 515 -39.19 -2.92 6.98
N VAL A 516 -38.41 -3.92 7.40
CA VAL A 516 -36.95 -3.81 7.57
C VAL A 516 -36.27 -4.89 6.72
N GLU A 517 -35.22 -4.51 6.00
CA GLU A 517 -34.31 -5.41 5.28
C GLU A 517 -32.98 -5.55 6.01
N SER A 518 -32.41 -6.75 6.01
CA SER A 518 -31.15 -7.04 6.72
C SER A 518 -30.11 -7.71 5.82
N ARG A 519 -28.85 -7.30 5.94
CA ARG A 519 -27.69 -7.96 5.30
C ARG A 519 -26.61 -8.24 6.33
N PHE A 520 -26.20 -9.50 6.41
CA PHE A 520 -25.17 -9.99 7.32
C PHE A 520 -23.96 -10.46 6.51
N SER A 521 -22.75 -10.12 6.97
CA SER A 521 -21.50 -10.44 6.26
C SER A 521 -20.34 -10.60 7.24
N SER A 522 -19.38 -11.46 6.89
CA SER A 522 -18.09 -11.53 7.60
C SER A 522 -17.13 -10.41 7.18
N ASN A 523 -17.42 -9.72 6.07
CA ASN A 523 -16.60 -8.64 5.52
C ASN A 523 -17.39 -7.32 5.48
N ARG A 524 -16.70 -6.17 5.57
CA ARG A 524 -17.29 -4.85 5.34
C ARG A 524 -17.54 -4.64 3.84
N CYS A 525 -18.72 -5.04 3.37
CA CYS A 525 -19.12 -4.88 1.97
C CYS A 525 -20.54 -4.30 1.87
N ALA A 526 -20.85 -3.66 0.74
CA ALA A 526 -22.17 -3.07 0.49
C ALA A 526 -23.30 -4.08 0.82
N PRO A 527 -24.32 -3.67 1.59
CA PRO A 527 -24.68 -2.28 1.92
C PRO A 527 -23.99 -1.65 3.15
N TYR A 528 -23.11 -2.37 3.87
CA TYR A 528 -22.49 -1.85 5.10
C TYR A 528 -21.74 -0.54 4.85
N GLN A 529 -22.11 0.52 5.58
CA GLN A 529 -21.64 1.90 5.46
C GLN A 529 -21.71 2.53 4.06
N LYS A 530 -22.50 1.95 3.14
CA LYS A 530 -22.66 2.46 1.77
C LYS A 530 -24.09 2.81 1.39
N VAL A 531 -25.07 2.44 2.21
CA VAL A 531 -26.48 2.82 2.05
C VAL A 531 -26.83 3.92 3.06
N GLN A 532 -27.59 4.92 2.64
CA GLN A 532 -27.96 6.09 3.41
C GLN A 532 -29.48 6.28 3.43
N VAL A 533 -29.96 7.09 4.37
CA VAL A 533 -31.35 7.52 4.40
C VAL A 533 -31.65 8.35 3.15
N GLY A 534 -32.75 8.02 2.47
CA GLY A 534 -33.15 8.62 1.21
C GLY A 534 -32.69 7.86 -0.03
N ASP A 535 -31.82 6.86 0.10
CA ASP A 535 -31.38 6.04 -1.03
C ASP A 535 -32.52 5.20 -1.62
N ILE A 536 -32.47 4.98 -2.93
CA ILE A 536 -33.46 4.23 -3.68
C ILE A 536 -32.96 2.79 -3.89
N LEU A 537 -33.77 1.81 -3.51
CA LEU A 537 -33.50 0.40 -3.73
C LEU A 537 -34.33 -0.13 -4.90
N LEU A 538 -33.66 -0.68 -5.91
CA LEU A 538 -34.28 -1.50 -6.94
C LEU A 538 -34.34 -2.95 -6.46
N LEU A 539 -35.56 -3.48 -6.35
CA LEU A 539 -35.85 -4.81 -5.82
C LEU A 539 -35.81 -5.84 -6.97
N LYS A 540 -34.72 -6.59 -7.05
CA LYS A 540 -34.52 -7.62 -8.07
C LYS A 540 -34.76 -9.02 -7.50
N ARG A 541 -35.58 -9.81 -8.21
CA ARG A 541 -35.75 -11.23 -7.89
C ARG A 541 -34.46 -11.99 -8.20
N SER A 542 -34.06 -12.91 -7.32
CA SER A 542 -32.93 -13.81 -7.58
C SER A 542 -33.11 -14.53 -8.92
N SER A 543 -32.08 -14.47 -9.78
CA SER A 543 -32.11 -14.97 -11.17
C SER A 543 -33.27 -14.41 -12.05
N GLY A 544 -33.96 -13.35 -11.63
CA GLY A 544 -35.12 -12.78 -12.31
C GLY A 544 -35.05 -11.25 -12.46
N PRO A 545 -36.09 -10.59 -12.97
CA PRO A 545 -36.09 -9.15 -13.25
C PRO A 545 -36.18 -8.28 -11.98
N ILE A 546 -35.99 -6.97 -12.15
CA ILE A 546 -36.43 -5.94 -11.18
C ILE A 546 -37.95 -5.92 -11.21
N VAL A 547 -38.57 -6.01 -10.04
CA VAL A 547 -40.03 -6.11 -9.89
C VAL A 547 -40.62 -5.10 -8.91
N GLY A 548 -39.77 -4.32 -8.25
CA GLY A 548 -40.20 -3.25 -7.38
C GLY A 548 -39.09 -2.26 -7.08
N LEU A 549 -39.45 -1.18 -6.41
CA LEU A 549 -38.52 -0.25 -5.81
C LEU A 549 -39.03 0.24 -4.46
N CYS A 550 -38.13 0.67 -3.60
CA CYS A 550 -38.46 1.32 -2.34
C CYS A 550 -37.39 2.34 -1.94
N GLU A 551 -37.66 3.10 -0.89
CA GLU A 551 -36.75 4.09 -0.34
C GLU A 551 -36.30 3.69 1.07
N VAL A 552 -35.04 3.96 1.40
CA VAL A 552 -34.50 3.75 2.75
C VAL A 552 -34.89 4.92 3.64
N SER A 553 -35.62 4.64 4.73
CA SER A 553 -36.05 5.66 5.70
C SER A 553 -35.21 5.72 6.96
N SER A 554 -34.52 4.63 7.29
CA SER A 554 -33.59 4.54 8.42
C SER A 554 -32.56 3.46 8.15
N VAL A 555 -31.34 3.62 8.67
CA VAL A 555 -30.26 2.66 8.52
C VAL A 555 -29.53 2.46 9.85
N TRP A 556 -29.16 1.22 10.13
CA TRP A 556 -28.35 0.84 11.28
C TRP A 556 -27.20 -0.06 10.82
N PHE A 557 -26.02 0.20 11.35
CA PHE A 557 -24.81 -0.58 11.10
C PHE A 557 -24.31 -1.17 12.41
N TYR A 558 -24.04 -2.47 12.42
CA TYR A 558 -23.56 -3.17 13.59
C TYR A 558 -22.25 -3.90 13.28
N LYS A 559 -21.27 -3.75 14.18
CA LYS A 559 -20.21 -4.74 14.35
C LYS A 559 -20.74 -5.78 15.34
N LEU A 560 -20.85 -7.03 14.90
CA LEU A 560 -21.59 -8.06 15.60
C LEU A 560 -20.76 -8.66 16.74
N ASP A 561 -21.35 -8.62 17.93
CA ASP A 561 -20.92 -9.20 19.19
C ASP A 561 -22.16 -9.79 19.90
N PRO A 562 -22.01 -10.52 21.01
CA PRO A 562 -23.14 -11.17 21.67
C PRO A 562 -24.28 -10.20 22.05
N GLU A 563 -23.97 -8.96 22.43
CA GLU A 563 -24.95 -7.96 22.85
C GLU A 563 -25.73 -7.40 21.66
N SER A 564 -25.04 -6.98 20.60
CA SER A 564 -25.69 -6.49 19.38
C SER A 564 -26.52 -7.56 18.67
N TRP A 565 -26.12 -8.83 18.74
CA TRP A 565 -26.95 -9.94 18.25
C TRP A 565 -28.28 -10.04 18.99
N GLU A 566 -28.26 -9.87 20.31
CA GLU A 566 -29.46 -9.93 21.14
C GLU A 566 -30.37 -8.71 20.90
N ASN A 567 -29.78 -7.52 20.80
CA ASN A 567 -30.50 -6.30 20.45
C ASN A 567 -31.17 -6.40 19.07
N ILE A 568 -30.46 -6.90 18.06
CA ILE A 568 -31.04 -7.09 16.71
C ILE A 568 -32.23 -8.06 16.73
N LYS A 569 -32.13 -9.16 17.48
CA LYS A 569 -33.22 -10.13 17.60
C LYS A 569 -34.43 -9.52 18.29
N ASN A 570 -34.22 -8.83 19.40
CA ASN A 570 -35.30 -8.28 20.21
C ASN A 570 -36.01 -7.11 19.52
N GLU A 571 -35.26 -6.23 18.87
CA GLU A 571 -35.83 -5.02 18.25
C GLU A 571 -36.38 -5.25 16.83
N PHE A 572 -35.77 -6.14 16.05
CA PHE A 572 -36.07 -6.23 14.61
C PHE A 572 -36.65 -7.54 14.12
N ALA A 573 -36.69 -8.63 14.92
CA ALA A 573 -37.14 -9.95 14.42
C ALA A 573 -38.56 -9.91 13.80
N LYS A 574 -39.48 -9.17 14.42
CA LYS A 574 -40.86 -8.98 13.92
C LYS A 574 -40.86 -8.26 12.56
N ASP A 575 -40.18 -7.13 12.47
CA ASP A 575 -40.12 -6.29 11.26
C ASP A 575 -39.32 -6.96 10.11
N LEU A 576 -38.40 -7.86 10.45
CA LEU A 576 -37.67 -8.68 9.50
C LEU A 576 -38.50 -9.84 8.94
N CYS A 577 -39.67 -10.13 9.52
CA CYS A 577 -40.50 -11.31 9.22
C CYS A 577 -39.73 -12.63 9.31
N VAL A 578 -38.83 -12.74 10.28
CA VAL A 578 -38.03 -13.95 10.53
C VAL A 578 -38.74 -14.80 11.57
N GLN A 579 -39.44 -15.85 11.11
CA GLN A 579 -40.15 -16.79 11.98
C GLN A 579 -39.38 -18.11 12.20
N ASP A 580 -38.34 -18.36 11.39
CA ASP A 580 -37.54 -19.58 11.43
C ASP A 580 -36.20 -19.35 12.16
N PRO A 581 -35.92 -20.08 13.25
CA PRO A 581 -34.63 -20.06 13.95
C PRO A 581 -33.41 -20.35 13.05
N SER A 582 -33.59 -21.10 11.95
CA SER A 582 -32.52 -21.41 10.98
C SER A 582 -31.93 -20.16 10.30
N PHE A 583 -32.71 -19.07 10.26
CA PHE A 583 -32.26 -17.79 9.73
C PHE A 583 -31.07 -17.23 10.52
N TRP A 584 -31.11 -17.32 11.85
CA TRP A 584 -30.05 -16.81 12.72
C TRP A 584 -28.83 -17.72 12.67
N GLU A 585 -29.06 -19.03 12.71
CA GLU A 585 -28.00 -20.04 12.69
C GLU A 585 -27.13 -19.96 11.43
N SER A 586 -27.76 -19.77 10.26
CA SER A 586 -27.04 -19.60 8.98
C SER A 586 -26.20 -18.32 8.90
N ARG A 587 -26.34 -17.39 9.85
CA ARG A 587 -25.66 -16.07 9.88
C ARG A 587 -24.75 -15.89 11.10
N LYS A 588 -24.61 -16.89 11.97
CA LYS A 588 -23.85 -16.79 13.23
C LYS A 588 -22.37 -16.39 13.08
N HIS A 589 -21.78 -16.62 11.90
CA HIS A 589 -20.39 -16.26 11.58
C HIS A 589 -20.24 -14.87 10.95
N ALA A 590 -21.33 -14.11 10.84
CA ALA A 590 -21.27 -12.72 10.38
C ALA A 590 -20.59 -11.86 11.46
N LEU A 591 -19.74 -10.94 11.00
CA LEU A 591 -19.05 -9.96 11.84
C LEU A 591 -19.68 -8.58 11.72
N TYR A 592 -20.52 -8.37 10.70
CA TYR A 592 -21.16 -7.10 10.40
C TYR A 592 -22.62 -7.32 9.97
N ALA A 593 -23.50 -6.40 10.38
CA ALA A 593 -24.87 -6.33 9.90
C ALA A 593 -25.24 -4.92 9.44
N THR A 594 -26.08 -4.86 8.42
CA THR A 594 -26.79 -3.65 7.98
C THR A 594 -28.26 -3.92 8.03
N LEU A 595 -28.99 -3.12 8.81
CA LEU A 595 -30.45 -3.11 8.85
C LEU A 595 -30.95 -1.81 8.24
N MET A 596 -31.97 -1.89 7.40
CA MET A 596 -32.54 -0.75 6.71
C MET A 596 -34.06 -0.79 6.83
N ARG A 597 -34.66 0.26 7.37
CA ARG A 597 -36.11 0.44 7.29
C ARG A 597 -36.44 0.96 5.89
N ILE A 598 -37.41 0.31 5.25
CA ILE A 598 -37.83 0.64 3.90
C ILE A 598 -39.24 1.22 3.90
N GLN A 599 -39.48 2.19 3.02
CA GLN A 599 -40.76 2.86 2.86
C GLN A 599 -41.06 3.09 1.37
N ASN A 600 -42.26 3.60 1.08
CA ASN A 600 -42.70 3.93 -0.27
C ASN A 600 -42.55 2.75 -1.24
N VAL A 601 -42.75 1.52 -0.77
CA VAL A 601 -42.56 0.33 -1.61
C VAL A 601 -43.56 0.34 -2.76
N LEU A 602 -43.06 0.20 -3.99
CA LEU A 602 -43.86 0.17 -5.20
C LEU A 602 -43.50 -1.08 -6.02
N SER A 603 -44.51 -1.87 -6.38
CA SER A 603 -44.37 -2.92 -7.39
C SER A 603 -44.37 -2.32 -8.78
N ILE A 604 -43.49 -2.78 -9.66
CA ILE A 604 -43.39 -2.30 -11.05
C ILE A 604 -43.44 -3.45 -12.05
N ALA A 605 -43.66 -3.10 -13.33
CA ALA A 605 -43.55 -4.06 -14.40
C ALA A 605 -42.14 -4.70 -14.43
N PRO A 606 -42.03 -6.03 -14.65
CA PRO A 606 -40.75 -6.72 -14.71
C PRO A 606 -39.75 -6.08 -15.67
N THR A 607 -38.66 -5.54 -15.11
CA THR A 607 -37.63 -4.83 -15.86
C THR A 607 -36.30 -5.59 -15.80
N ASN A 608 -35.75 -5.93 -16.96
CA ASN A 608 -34.50 -6.68 -17.04
C ASN A 608 -33.28 -5.78 -16.85
N ILE A 609 -32.30 -6.29 -16.10
CA ILE A 609 -30.98 -5.68 -15.94
C ILE A 609 -29.92 -6.78 -16.05
N SER A 610 -28.94 -6.57 -16.94
CA SER A 610 -27.84 -7.51 -17.14
C SER A 610 -26.86 -7.42 -15.98
N LYS A 611 -26.73 -8.53 -15.22
CA LYS A 611 -25.84 -8.64 -14.08
C LYS A 611 -25.09 -9.97 -14.17
N TYR A 612 -23.76 -9.92 -14.22
CA TYR A 612 -22.89 -11.09 -14.39
C TYR A 612 -22.07 -11.46 -13.15
N ASP A 613 -22.03 -10.59 -12.14
CA ASP A 613 -21.37 -10.87 -10.87
C ASP A 613 -22.30 -11.59 -9.86
N ARG A 614 -21.72 -12.24 -8.84
CA ARG A 614 -22.46 -13.02 -7.83
C ARG A 614 -22.89 -12.23 -6.58
N ARG A 615 -22.71 -10.91 -6.55
CA ARG A 615 -23.02 -10.08 -5.37
C ARG A 615 -24.53 -10.01 -5.16
N GLY A 616 -24.97 -10.10 -3.90
CA GLY A 616 -26.37 -9.93 -3.51
C GLY A 616 -26.84 -8.47 -3.45
N TRP A 617 -25.90 -7.52 -3.52
CA TRP A 617 -26.12 -6.08 -3.44
C TRP A 617 -25.14 -5.33 -4.35
N VAL A 618 -25.61 -4.32 -5.08
CA VAL A 618 -24.77 -3.49 -5.96
C VAL A 618 -25.15 -2.03 -5.81
N LEU A 619 -24.18 -1.15 -5.61
CA LEU A 619 -24.35 0.30 -5.73
C LEU A 619 -24.30 0.68 -7.21
N LEU A 620 -25.40 1.21 -7.76
CA LEU A 620 -25.52 1.56 -9.18
C LEU A 620 -25.09 3.00 -9.45
N THR A 621 -25.34 3.93 -8.53
CA THR A 621 -24.85 5.32 -8.58
C THR A 621 -24.32 5.73 -7.21
N ALA A 622 -23.17 6.41 -7.16
CA ALA A 622 -22.58 6.87 -5.90
C ALA A 622 -22.92 8.35 -5.66
N ASN A 623 -23.17 8.72 -4.40
CA ASN A 623 -23.36 10.11 -3.98
C ASN A 623 -22.05 10.90 -4.04
N LYS A 624 -22.13 12.18 -4.42
CA LYS A 624 -20.99 13.12 -4.34
C LYS A 624 -20.59 13.52 -2.91
N TYR A 625 -21.42 13.19 -1.91
CA TYR A 625 -21.21 13.57 -0.50
C TYR A 625 -20.56 12.48 0.36
N ASP A 626 -20.23 11.32 -0.23
CA ASP A 626 -19.60 10.18 0.47
C ASP A 626 -18.10 10.38 0.75
N SER A 627 -17.64 11.64 0.79
CA SER A 627 -16.26 12.05 1.05
C SER A 627 -16.13 13.02 2.24
N GLN A 628 -17.18 13.19 3.06
CA GLN A 628 -17.16 14.15 4.18
C GLN A 628 -17.84 13.71 5.49
N ILE A 629 -18.29 12.45 5.64
CA ILE A 629 -18.90 11.98 6.90
C ILE A 629 -18.30 10.62 7.32
N GLU A 630 -17.02 10.61 7.66
CA GLU A 630 -16.41 9.58 8.53
C GLU A 630 -15.63 10.25 9.67
N PHE A 631 -16.26 11.16 10.42
CA PHE A 631 -15.81 11.52 11.77
C PHE A 631 -17.03 11.71 12.67
N TYR A 632 -16.92 11.21 13.92
CA TYR A 632 -17.94 11.00 14.97
C TYR A 632 -18.69 9.66 14.91
N ASP A 633 -18.15 8.59 15.50
CA ASP A 633 -18.22 8.33 16.95
C ASP A 633 -17.47 7.02 17.32
N ARG A 634 -16.54 7.16 18.29
CA ARG A 634 -15.83 6.18 19.13
C ARG A 634 -14.88 5.13 18.51
#